data_AF-A0A355V7G8-F1
#
_entry.id   AF-A0A355V7G8-F1
#
_cell.length_a   1.000
_cell.length_b   1.000
_cell.length_c   1.000
_cell.angle_alpha   90.00
_cell.angle_beta   90.00
_cell.angle_gamma   90.00
#
_symmetry.space_group_name_H-M   'P 1'
#
loop_
_entity.id
_entity.type
_entity.pdbx_description
1 polymer ?
#
loop_
_entity_poly.entity_id
_entity_poly.type
_entity_poly.pdbx_seq_one_letter_code
_entity_poly.pdbx_strand_id
1 'polypeptide(L)'
;MVIRKSPAYAILTALICTVVLVFAAPVLTQSQPSGATSPTGTDSSTGSAEPERLTHQFSRQWLLERARSLAEQPFELPALDEDNPLNELDYDEYRRISFDPYAAIWARQDRNFTLDLFHPGFLYTTPVNINLVVGGVSRQVLYTTDIFRYEEGISDVENFDAQGYSGFRVYHPINTPDRFEEFLVFQGASYFRGTAKDQFYGLSARGLAINTARPEGEEFPYFTDFWIERPEVGAEKIVIHALLDSPSTTGAFRFDIRPGDSTVMDVEASLFPREEMT
;
A
#
# COMPACT_ATOMS: atom_id res chain seq x y z
N MET A 1 -13.66 -5.04 -17.66
CA MET A 1 -13.71 -3.90 -16.72
C MET A 1 -15.05 -3.21 -16.86
N VAL A 2 -16.01 -3.50 -15.97
CA VAL A 2 -17.31 -2.83 -15.94
C VAL A 2 -17.27 -1.85 -14.77
N ILE A 3 -16.94 -0.59 -15.03
CA ILE A 3 -17.01 0.46 -14.02
C ILE A 3 -18.50 0.75 -13.78
N ARG A 4 -19.06 0.28 -12.66
CA ARG A 4 -20.41 0.68 -12.25
C ARG A 4 -20.31 1.97 -11.43
N LYS A 5 -20.77 3.07 -12.02
CA LYS A 5 -20.93 4.36 -11.34
C LYS A 5 -22.12 4.26 -10.37
N SER A 6 -21.87 4.19 -9.07
CA SER A 6 -22.94 4.27 -8.06
C SER A 6 -23.49 5.71 -8.00
N PRO A 7 -24.82 5.92 -8.11
CA PRO A 7 -25.39 7.24 -7.92
C PRO A 7 -25.59 7.52 -6.42
N ALA A 8 -25.18 8.72 -6.03
CA ALA A 8 -25.73 9.61 -5.01
C ALA A 8 -26.20 9.01 -3.66
N TYR A 9 -25.50 9.47 -2.61
CA TYR A 9 -25.96 9.54 -1.24
C TYR A 9 -27.41 10.02 -1.12
N ALA A 10 -28.24 9.23 -0.45
CA ALA A 10 -29.48 9.68 0.17
C ALA A 10 -29.37 9.41 1.68
N ILE A 11 -29.18 10.49 2.43
CA ILE A 11 -29.29 10.53 3.89
C ILE A 11 -30.75 10.23 4.23
N LEU A 12 -31.01 9.16 4.98
CA LEU A 12 -32.26 9.04 5.72
C LEU A 12 -32.00 8.44 7.10
N THR A 13 -32.28 9.30 8.08
CA THR A 13 -32.33 9.09 9.52
C THR A 13 -33.28 7.95 9.88
N ALA A 14 -32.85 7.05 10.77
CA ALA A 14 -33.76 6.24 11.57
C ALA A 14 -33.15 5.96 12.96
N LEU A 15 -34.02 6.06 13.94
CA LEU A 15 -33.79 6.35 15.35
C LEU A 15 -33.93 5.06 16.18
N ILE A 16 -33.04 4.90 17.18
CA ILE A 16 -33.16 4.16 18.46
C ILE A 16 -33.40 2.64 18.42
N CYS A 17 -32.49 1.87 19.03
CA CYS A 17 -32.89 0.92 20.07
C CYS A 17 -31.74 0.63 21.07
N THR A 18 -32.06 0.87 22.33
CA THR A 18 -31.27 0.71 23.56
C THR A 18 -30.99 -0.76 23.91
N VAL A 19 -29.77 -1.12 24.32
CA VAL A 19 -29.51 -2.15 25.35
C VAL A 19 -28.32 -1.74 26.22
N VAL A 20 -28.43 -2.10 27.50
CA VAL A 20 -27.81 -1.57 28.72
C VAL A 20 -26.85 -2.60 29.35
N LEU A 21 -25.95 -2.10 30.22
CA LEU A 21 -25.09 -2.76 31.23
C LEU A 21 -23.84 -3.48 30.68
N VAL A 22 -22.63 -3.27 31.24
CA VAL A 22 -22.21 -3.81 32.55
C VAL A 22 -20.94 -3.11 33.09
N PHE A 23 -21.05 -2.62 34.33
CA PHE A 23 -20.11 -2.54 35.47
C PHE A 23 -18.79 -1.74 35.42
N ALA A 24 -18.66 -0.91 36.47
CA ALA A 24 -17.51 -0.11 36.85
C ALA A 24 -16.86 -0.62 38.16
N ALA A 25 -15.55 -0.33 38.25
CA ALA A 25 -14.71 -0.15 39.46
C ALA A 25 -14.26 -1.42 40.24
N PRO A 26 -13.14 -1.36 41.03
CA PRO A 26 -12.38 -0.17 41.43
C PRO A 26 -10.85 -0.20 41.24
N VAL A 27 -10.32 1.01 41.27
CA VAL A 27 -8.94 1.42 41.53
C VAL A 27 -8.50 0.93 42.91
N LEU A 28 -7.28 0.39 42.99
CA LEU A 28 -6.55 0.23 44.25
C LEU A 28 -5.26 1.06 44.21
N THR A 29 -5.21 2.00 45.15
CA THR A 29 -4.08 2.80 45.63
C THR A 29 -3.02 1.94 46.32
N GLN A 30 -1.73 2.26 46.15
CA GLN A 30 -0.64 2.19 47.15
C GLN A 30 0.58 2.92 46.57
N SER A 31 0.90 4.16 47.00
CA SER A 31 1.81 4.55 48.11
C SER A 31 3.29 4.19 47.91
N GLN A 32 4.14 5.22 47.70
CA GLN A 32 5.60 5.18 47.84
C GLN A 32 6.03 4.99 49.32
N PRO A 33 7.32 4.70 49.63
CA PRO A 33 8.30 5.79 49.79
C PRO A 33 9.76 5.51 49.32
N SER A 34 10.42 6.62 48.95
CA SER A 34 11.83 7.04 49.09
C SER A 34 13.00 6.06 49.13
N GLY A 35 14.02 6.36 48.31
CA GLY A 35 15.39 6.54 48.82
C GLY A 35 16.54 6.07 47.92
N ALA A 36 17.48 7.01 47.70
CA ALA A 36 18.91 6.82 47.42
C ALA A 36 19.43 6.73 45.96
N THR A 37 19.94 7.89 45.51
CA THR A 37 21.33 8.11 45.03
C THR A 37 21.81 7.44 43.73
N SER A 38 22.03 8.28 42.72
CA SER A 38 22.79 8.01 41.50
C SER A 38 24.24 7.55 41.79
N PRO A 39 24.83 6.81 40.85
CA PRO A 39 25.91 7.47 40.11
C PRO A 39 25.76 7.36 38.60
N THR A 40 26.21 8.44 37.97
CA THR A 40 26.64 8.61 36.59
C THR A 40 27.18 7.34 35.95
N GLY A 41 26.49 6.89 34.90
CA GLY A 41 27.00 5.99 33.88
C GLY A 41 26.50 6.51 32.54
N THR A 42 27.33 7.30 31.87
CA THR A 42 27.12 7.73 30.48
C THR A 42 27.38 6.53 29.59
N ASP A 43 26.41 5.62 29.46
CA ASP A 43 26.37 4.70 28.33
C ASP A 43 25.70 5.44 27.17
N SER A 44 26.54 6.09 26.39
CA SER A 44 26.22 6.48 25.01
C SER A 44 26.11 5.20 24.17
N SER A 45 25.07 4.41 24.41
CA SER A 45 24.59 3.47 23.42
C SER A 45 23.90 4.32 22.35
N THR A 46 24.62 4.59 21.27
CA THR A 46 24.00 4.97 20.00
C THR A 46 23.18 3.77 19.55
N GLY A 47 21.99 3.63 20.13
CA GLY A 47 20.97 2.76 19.56
C GLY A 47 20.61 3.38 18.22
N SER A 48 21.00 2.72 17.13
CA SER A 48 20.35 2.88 15.85
C SER A 48 18.85 2.70 16.12
N ALA A 49 18.10 3.80 16.13
CA ALA A 49 16.66 3.75 16.31
C ALA A 49 16.11 2.87 15.19
N GLU A 50 15.49 1.74 15.54
CA GLU A 50 14.81 0.91 14.55
C GLU A 50 13.80 1.81 13.83
N PRO A 51 13.77 1.82 12.49
CA PRO A 51 12.88 2.68 11.73
C PRO A 51 11.43 2.54 12.24
N GLU A 52 10.78 3.68 12.46
CA GLU A 52 9.44 3.71 13.06
C GLU A 52 8.43 3.05 12.12
N ARG A 53 7.75 2.00 12.61
CA ARG A 53 6.65 1.36 11.88
C ARG A 53 5.35 2.09 12.14
N LEU A 54 4.97 3.00 11.23
CA LEU A 54 3.71 3.74 11.33
C LEU A 54 2.53 2.76 11.51
N THR A 55 1.79 2.96 12.60
CA THR A 55 0.67 2.12 13.00
C THR A 55 -0.49 3.00 13.44
N HIS A 56 -1.66 2.82 12.85
CA HIS A 56 -2.84 3.63 13.15
C HIS A 56 -4.14 2.88 12.87
N GLN A 57 -5.25 3.37 13.43
CA GLN A 57 -6.58 2.88 13.06
C GLN A 57 -6.86 3.21 11.60
N PHE A 58 -7.38 2.23 10.86
CA PHE A 58 -7.70 2.34 9.45
C PHE A 58 -9.18 2.11 9.22
N SER A 59 -9.75 3.00 8.41
CA SER A 59 -11.08 2.84 7.85
C SER A 59 -11.15 3.54 6.50
N ARG A 60 -12.12 3.18 5.69
CA ARG A 60 -12.39 3.90 4.43
C ARG A 60 -12.66 5.39 4.67
N GLN A 61 -13.32 5.73 5.79
CA GLN A 61 -13.59 7.12 6.16
C GLN A 61 -12.29 7.89 6.46
N TRP A 62 -11.36 7.25 7.20
CA TRP A 62 -10.04 7.82 7.45
C TRP A 62 -9.30 8.11 6.14
N LEU A 63 -9.34 7.18 5.18
CA LEU A 63 -8.68 7.37 3.88
C LEU A 63 -9.30 8.52 3.07
N LEU A 64 -10.64 8.66 3.10
CA LEU A 64 -11.32 9.80 2.48
C LEU A 64 -10.90 11.14 3.09
N GLU A 65 -10.79 11.20 4.41
CA GLU A 65 -10.34 12.40 5.13
C GLU A 65 -8.87 12.69 4.84
N ARG A 66 -8.02 11.66 4.76
CA ARG A 66 -6.61 11.78 4.39
C ARG A 66 -6.46 12.36 2.99
N ALA A 67 -7.18 11.82 2.00
CA ALA A 67 -7.14 12.33 0.63
C ALA A 67 -7.64 13.78 0.56
N ARG A 68 -8.76 14.09 1.22
CA ARG A 68 -9.30 15.46 1.30
C ARG A 68 -8.29 16.44 1.90
N SER A 69 -7.68 16.10 3.02
CA SER A 69 -6.68 16.96 3.68
C SER A 69 -5.42 17.15 2.83
N LEU A 70 -5.02 16.13 2.07
CA LEU A 70 -3.88 16.22 1.16
C LEU A 70 -4.16 17.15 -0.04
N ALA A 71 -5.43 17.28 -0.46
CA ALA A 71 -5.82 18.22 -1.52
C ALA A 71 -5.67 19.70 -1.11
N GLU A 72 -5.57 19.98 0.19
CA GLU A 72 -5.35 21.34 0.72
C GLU A 72 -3.86 21.72 0.77
N GLN A 73 -2.97 20.80 0.38
CA GLN A 73 -1.52 20.97 0.39
C GLN A 73 -0.98 20.96 -1.04
N PRO A 74 0.16 21.64 -1.32
CA PRO A 74 0.84 21.51 -2.59
C PRO A 74 1.18 20.03 -2.89
N PHE A 75 1.16 19.67 -4.17
CA PHE A 75 1.60 18.34 -4.59
C PHE A 75 3.12 18.20 -4.41
N GLU A 76 3.53 17.09 -3.79
CA GLU A 76 4.92 16.67 -3.68
C GLU A 76 5.03 15.24 -4.19
N LEU A 77 5.84 15.02 -5.24
CA LEU A 77 6.03 13.70 -5.81
C LEU A 77 6.91 12.86 -4.86
N PRO A 78 6.45 11.69 -4.38
CA PRO A 78 7.34 10.75 -3.73
C PRO A 78 8.41 10.32 -4.74
N ALA A 79 9.67 10.57 -4.42
CA ALA A 79 10.79 10.20 -5.27
C ALA A 79 11.93 9.69 -4.40
N LEU A 80 12.75 8.82 -4.97
CA LEU A 80 14.06 8.55 -4.40
C LEU A 80 14.86 9.85 -4.33
N ASP A 81 15.72 9.96 -3.32
CA ASP A 81 16.68 11.06 -3.22
C ASP A 81 17.50 11.16 -4.52
N GLU A 82 17.80 12.39 -4.96
CA GLU A 82 18.44 12.63 -6.27
C GLU A 82 19.78 11.89 -6.41
N ASP A 83 20.53 11.73 -5.32
CA ASP A 83 21.82 11.05 -5.26
C ASP A 83 21.72 9.55 -4.94
N ASN A 84 20.51 9.01 -4.86
CA ASN A 84 20.30 7.58 -4.60
C ASN A 84 20.74 6.75 -5.82
N PRO A 85 21.71 5.81 -5.70
CA PRO A 85 22.21 5.02 -6.82
C PRO A 85 21.15 4.13 -7.50
N LEU A 86 20.02 3.88 -6.84
CA LEU A 86 18.88 3.19 -7.45
C LEU A 86 18.32 3.93 -8.67
N ASN A 87 18.54 5.25 -8.77
CA ASN A 87 18.19 6.06 -9.95
C ASN A 87 19.09 5.77 -11.17
N GLU A 88 20.26 5.19 -10.96
CA GLU A 88 21.26 4.93 -12.01
C GLU A 88 21.17 3.52 -12.59
N LEU A 89 20.39 2.63 -11.96
CA LEU A 89 20.19 1.26 -12.41
C LEU A 89 19.71 1.20 -13.85
N ASP A 90 20.43 0.46 -14.69
CA ASP A 90 19.97 0.15 -16.04
C ASP A 90 19.03 -1.07 -16.06
N TYR A 91 18.49 -1.38 -17.25
CA TYR A 91 17.57 -2.50 -17.42
C TYR A 91 18.22 -3.86 -17.08
N ASP A 92 19.48 -4.05 -17.46
CA ASP A 92 20.20 -5.30 -17.26
C ASP A 92 20.56 -5.52 -15.81
N GLU A 93 20.88 -4.48 -15.05
CA GLU A 93 21.04 -4.54 -13.61
C GLU A 93 19.70 -4.77 -12.89
N TYR A 94 18.65 -4.02 -13.25
CA TYR A 94 17.36 -4.11 -12.56
C TYR A 94 16.72 -5.50 -12.67
N ARG A 95 16.78 -6.15 -13.84
CA ARG A 95 16.21 -7.49 -14.04
C ARG A 95 16.92 -8.60 -13.24
N ARG A 96 18.09 -8.31 -12.69
CA ARG A 96 18.91 -9.22 -11.87
C ARG A 96 18.63 -9.08 -10.38
N ILE A 97 17.70 -8.20 -10.03
CA ILE A 97 17.10 -8.08 -8.70
C ILE A 97 15.77 -8.84 -8.72
N SER A 98 15.63 -9.85 -7.87
CA SER A 98 14.43 -10.69 -7.81
C SER A 98 13.92 -10.82 -6.39
N PHE A 99 12.60 -10.82 -6.21
CA PHE A 99 12.00 -11.04 -4.90
C PHE A 99 12.27 -12.48 -4.41
N ASP A 100 12.61 -12.67 -3.14
CA ASP A 100 12.72 -13.98 -2.51
C ASP A 100 11.31 -14.57 -2.25
N PRO A 101 10.88 -15.63 -2.95
CA PRO A 101 9.54 -16.18 -2.78
C PRO A 101 9.26 -16.68 -1.36
N TYR A 102 10.30 -16.97 -0.55
CA TYR A 102 10.14 -17.37 0.85
C TYR A 102 9.79 -16.21 1.80
N ALA A 103 9.99 -14.97 1.36
CA ALA A 103 9.65 -13.74 2.07
C ALA A 103 8.24 -13.22 1.74
N ALA A 104 7.52 -13.89 0.82
CA ALA A 104 6.17 -13.51 0.40
C ALA A 104 5.22 -13.33 1.59
N ILE A 105 4.50 -12.21 1.57
CA ILE A 105 3.53 -11.87 2.61
C ILE A 105 2.41 -12.92 2.56
N TRP A 106 2.10 -13.48 3.72
CA TRP A 106 1.10 -14.56 3.93
C TRP A 106 1.44 -15.94 3.35
N ALA A 107 2.63 -16.17 2.78
CA ALA A 107 2.99 -17.47 2.18
C ALA A 107 2.97 -18.68 3.13
N ARG A 108 3.05 -18.43 4.45
CA ARG A 108 2.99 -19.47 5.50
C ARG A 108 1.70 -19.41 6.31
N GLN A 109 0.65 -18.83 5.74
CA GLN A 109 -0.66 -18.70 6.35
C GLN A 109 -1.68 -19.43 5.48
N ASP A 110 -2.69 -20.03 6.10
CA ASP A 110 -3.80 -20.70 5.40
C ASP A 110 -4.73 -19.65 4.76
N ARG A 111 -4.27 -19.03 3.68
CA ARG A 111 -4.95 -17.94 2.98
C ARG A 111 -4.80 -18.11 1.48
N ASN A 112 -5.85 -17.75 0.74
CA ASN A 112 -5.89 -17.89 -0.73
C ASN A 112 -5.13 -16.78 -1.48
N PHE A 113 -4.36 -15.92 -0.79
CA PHE A 113 -3.62 -14.84 -1.42
C PHE A 113 -2.25 -14.67 -0.77
N THR A 114 -1.24 -14.39 -1.58
CA THR A 114 0.09 -13.95 -1.13
C THR A 114 0.53 -12.71 -1.90
N LEU A 115 1.47 -11.96 -1.34
CA LEU A 115 2.01 -10.76 -1.95
C LEU A 115 3.53 -10.82 -2.06
N ASP A 116 4.03 -10.39 -3.21
CA ASP A 116 5.43 -10.02 -3.37
C ASP A 116 5.51 -8.52 -3.56
N LEU A 117 6.62 -7.93 -3.12
CA LEU A 117 6.90 -6.51 -3.25
C LEU A 117 7.91 -6.29 -4.36
N PHE A 118 7.81 -5.17 -5.07
CA PHE A 118 8.75 -4.82 -6.13
C PHE A 118 9.85 -3.89 -5.64
N HIS A 119 11.07 -4.16 -6.09
CA HIS A 119 12.23 -3.33 -5.81
C HIS A 119 12.13 -1.98 -6.56
N PRO A 120 12.46 -0.85 -5.93
CA PRO A 120 12.56 0.46 -6.61
C PRO A 120 13.82 0.57 -7.48
N GLY A 121 13.86 1.58 -8.36
CA GLY A 121 14.97 1.84 -9.27
C GLY A 121 14.66 1.59 -10.75
N PHE A 122 15.65 1.87 -11.60
CA PHE A 122 15.48 1.96 -13.07
C PHE A 122 14.38 2.96 -13.45
N LEU A 123 13.21 2.47 -13.90
CA LEU A 123 12.06 3.32 -14.23
C LEU A 123 11.16 3.61 -13.03
N TYR A 124 11.34 2.90 -11.92
CA TYR A 124 10.47 2.96 -10.76
C TYR A 124 11.12 3.72 -9.60
N THR A 125 11.35 5.00 -9.82
CA THR A 125 12.02 5.92 -8.88
C THR A 125 11.04 6.68 -7.98
N THR A 126 9.75 6.31 -8.00
CA THR A 126 8.69 6.81 -7.13
C THR A 126 8.23 5.68 -6.21
N PRO A 127 8.85 5.52 -5.03
CA PRO A 127 8.43 4.51 -4.07
C PRO A 127 7.03 4.78 -3.53
N VAL A 128 6.34 3.71 -3.16
CA VAL A 128 5.02 3.71 -2.54
C VAL A 128 5.09 3.04 -1.17
N ASN A 129 4.26 3.52 -0.25
CA ASN A 129 4.12 2.90 1.06
C ASN A 129 3.15 1.72 0.98
N ILE A 130 3.57 0.57 1.49
CA ILE A 130 2.72 -0.61 1.59
C ILE A 130 2.30 -0.80 3.05
N ASN A 131 1.00 -0.86 3.31
CA ASN A 131 0.45 -1.08 4.63
C ASN A 131 -0.43 -2.33 4.65
N LEU A 132 -0.30 -3.14 5.69
CA LEU A 132 -1.20 -4.28 5.94
C LEU A 132 -2.26 -3.87 6.96
N VAL A 133 -3.52 -4.15 6.65
CA VAL A 133 -4.64 -3.88 7.56
C VAL A 133 -5.13 -5.18 8.18
N VAL A 134 -5.11 -5.24 9.50
CA VAL A 134 -5.57 -6.40 10.28
C VAL A 134 -6.50 -5.92 11.37
N GLY A 135 -7.76 -6.37 11.34
CA GLY A 135 -8.76 -6.01 12.37
C GLY A 135 -8.98 -4.51 12.49
N GLY A 136 -8.95 -3.77 11.37
CA GLY A 136 -9.10 -2.32 11.35
C GLY A 136 -7.85 -1.53 11.74
N VAL A 137 -6.70 -2.17 11.96
CA VAL A 137 -5.44 -1.50 12.27
C VAL A 137 -4.48 -1.63 11.09
N SER A 138 -4.00 -0.50 10.60
CA SER A 138 -2.94 -0.40 9.59
C SER A 138 -1.56 -0.51 10.24
N ARG A 139 -0.66 -1.25 9.61
CA ARG A 139 0.78 -1.27 9.92
C ARG A 139 1.59 -1.21 8.63
N GLN A 140 2.51 -0.26 8.56
CA GLN A 140 3.42 -0.12 7.43
C GLN A 140 4.40 -1.30 7.35
N VAL A 141 4.62 -1.79 6.13
CA VAL A 141 5.70 -2.70 5.77
C VAL A 141 6.89 -1.83 5.41
N LEU A 142 7.92 -1.85 6.26
CA LEU A 142 9.13 -1.07 6.01
C LEU A 142 9.92 -1.69 4.88
N TYR A 143 10.51 -0.81 4.06
CA TYR A 143 11.48 -1.23 3.07
C TYR A 143 12.62 -2.01 3.71
N THR A 144 13.06 -3.06 3.03
CA THR A 144 14.24 -3.84 3.37
C THR A 144 14.74 -4.51 2.10
N THR A 145 16.07 -4.58 1.97
CA THR A 145 16.75 -5.25 0.87
C THR A 145 16.83 -6.77 1.10
N ASP A 146 16.59 -7.26 2.32
CA ASP A 146 16.71 -8.67 2.72
C ASP A 146 15.69 -9.61 2.04
N ILE A 147 14.60 -9.05 1.53
CA ILE A 147 13.54 -9.82 0.84
C ILE A 147 13.80 -9.97 -0.66
N PHE A 148 14.94 -9.48 -1.13
CA PHE A 148 15.36 -9.57 -2.51
C PHE A 148 16.65 -10.38 -2.63
N ARG A 149 16.84 -10.97 -3.81
CA ARG A 149 18.03 -11.69 -4.24
C ARG A 149 18.67 -10.88 -5.35
N TYR A 150 19.98 -10.70 -5.22
CA TYR A 150 20.82 -9.92 -6.12
C TYR A 150 21.79 -10.88 -6.81
N GLU A 151 21.76 -10.95 -8.15
CA GLU A 151 22.70 -11.82 -8.89
C GLU A 151 24.12 -11.25 -8.90
N GLU A 152 25.14 -12.12 -9.05
CA GLU A 152 26.55 -11.75 -8.95
C GLU A 152 27.01 -10.66 -9.94
N GLY A 153 27.49 -9.51 -9.46
CA GLY A 153 28.06 -8.46 -10.32
C GLY A 153 27.01 -7.48 -10.83
N ILE A 154 25.95 -7.25 -10.07
CA ILE A 154 25.25 -5.96 -10.08
C ILE A 154 25.96 -4.98 -9.13
N SER A 155 25.63 -3.69 -9.22
CA SER A 155 26.03 -2.66 -8.26
C SER A 155 25.57 -3.00 -6.83
N ASP A 156 26.23 -2.44 -5.80
CA ASP A 156 25.98 -2.68 -4.37
C ASP A 156 24.65 -2.08 -3.86
N VAL A 157 23.58 -2.22 -4.66
CA VAL A 157 22.28 -1.58 -4.46
C VAL A 157 21.55 -2.04 -3.20
N GLU A 158 21.91 -3.20 -2.67
CA GLU A 158 21.37 -3.75 -1.42
C GLU A 158 21.71 -2.91 -0.18
N ASN A 159 22.64 -1.96 -0.30
CA ASN A 159 23.06 -1.07 0.78
C ASN A 159 22.30 0.26 0.83
N PHE A 160 21.40 0.53 -0.12
CA PHE A 160 20.69 1.81 -0.22
C PHE A 160 19.24 1.68 0.21
N ASP A 161 18.81 2.63 1.03
CA ASP A 161 17.42 2.76 1.46
C ASP A 161 16.61 3.46 0.37
N ALA A 162 15.42 2.93 0.09
CA ALA A 162 14.48 3.50 -0.84
C ALA A 162 13.23 4.06 -0.16
N GLN A 163 13.13 3.94 1.17
CA GLN A 163 12.02 4.40 2.02
C GLN A 163 10.64 3.77 1.71
N GLY A 164 10.54 2.97 0.65
CA GLY A 164 9.33 2.28 0.19
C GLY A 164 9.63 1.30 -0.95
N TYR A 165 8.57 0.78 -1.57
CA TYR A 165 8.67 -0.21 -2.66
C TYR A 165 8.20 0.40 -3.97
N SER A 166 8.52 -0.16 -5.14
CA SER A 166 7.95 0.37 -6.40
C SER A 166 6.49 -0.06 -6.66
N GLY A 167 6.00 -1.01 -5.88
CA GLY A 167 4.69 -1.61 -6.04
C GLY A 167 4.63 -3.01 -5.45
N PHE A 168 3.62 -3.77 -5.85
CA PHE A 168 3.44 -5.15 -5.43
C PHE A 168 2.65 -5.95 -6.46
N ARG A 169 2.73 -7.27 -6.31
CA ARG A 169 1.93 -8.24 -7.06
C ARG A 169 1.24 -9.21 -6.13
N VAL A 170 0.10 -9.73 -6.57
CA VAL A 170 -0.74 -10.65 -5.80
C VAL A 170 -0.83 -11.98 -6.54
N TYR A 171 -0.70 -13.04 -5.76
CA TYR A 171 -0.85 -14.41 -6.22
C TYR A 171 -2.13 -15.03 -5.67
N HIS A 172 -2.72 -15.93 -6.45
CA HIS A 172 -3.88 -16.76 -6.08
C HIS A 172 -3.81 -18.08 -6.84
N PRO A 173 -4.34 -19.21 -6.31
CA PRO A 173 -4.49 -20.46 -7.05
C PRO A 173 -5.57 -20.40 -8.14
N ILE A 174 -5.37 -19.56 -9.16
CA ILE A 174 -6.38 -19.22 -10.18
C ILE A 174 -6.57 -20.31 -11.24
N ASN A 175 -5.49 -20.97 -11.69
CA ASN A 175 -5.58 -22.01 -12.73
C ASN A 175 -5.60 -23.42 -12.12
N THR A 176 -4.64 -23.69 -11.22
CA THR A 176 -4.42 -25.01 -10.62
C THR A 176 -4.57 -24.94 -9.10
N PRO A 177 -5.37 -25.84 -8.48
CA PRO A 177 -5.40 -25.99 -7.03
C PRO A 177 -3.98 -26.17 -6.47
N ASP A 178 -3.70 -25.57 -5.31
CA ASP A 178 -2.42 -25.65 -4.60
C ASP A 178 -1.21 -24.99 -5.30
N ARG A 179 -1.40 -24.30 -6.44
CA ARG A 179 -0.33 -23.53 -7.10
C ARG A 179 -0.70 -22.06 -7.19
N PHE A 180 0.00 -21.23 -6.42
CA PHE A 180 -0.14 -19.78 -6.45
C PHE A 180 0.46 -19.21 -7.73
N GLU A 181 -0.34 -18.45 -8.47
CA GLU A 181 0.06 -17.78 -9.70
C GLU A 181 -0.27 -16.30 -9.64
N GLU A 182 0.62 -15.50 -10.23
CA GLU A 182 0.47 -14.06 -10.30
C GLU A 182 -0.77 -13.71 -11.13
N PHE A 183 -1.65 -12.89 -10.59
CA PHE A 183 -2.87 -12.47 -11.31
C PHE A 183 -3.17 -10.98 -11.22
N LEU A 184 -2.45 -10.22 -10.39
CA LEU A 184 -2.69 -8.80 -10.15
C LEU A 184 -1.37 -8.08 -9.85
N VAL A 185 -1.16 -6.93 -10.48
CA VAL A 185 0.04 -6.08 -10.32
C VAL A 185 -0.39 -4.63 -10.16
N PHE A 186 0.18 -3.94 -9.17
CA PHE A 186 0.16 -2.49 -9.03
C PHE A 186 1.61 -2.00 -9.06
N GLN A 187 1.98 -1.22 -10.08
CA GLN A 187 3.35 -0.69 -10.21
C GLN A 187 3.36 0.48 -11.21
N GLY A 188 4.02 1.57 -10.83
CA GLY A 188 4.21 2.77 -11.67
C GLY A 188 2.98 3.67 -11.75
N ALA A 189 3.16 4.96 -11.44
CA ALA A 189 2.10 5.97 -11.38
C ALA A 189 0.82 5.41 -10.71
N SER A 190 -0.33 5.45 -11.40
CA SER A 190 -1.58 4.84 -10.94
C SER A 190 -1.97 3.61 -11.76
N TYR A 191 -0.99 2.92 -12.38
CA TYR A 191 -1.26 1.77 -13.23
C TYR A 191 -1.45 0.47 -12.44
N PHE A 192 -2.34 -0.37 -12.96
CA PHE A 192 -2.53 -1.73 -12.47
C PHE A 192 -2.96 -2.67 -13.60
N ARG A 193 -2.69 -3.96 -13.43
CA ARG A 193 -3.00 -5.02 -14.40
C ARG A 193 -3.56 -6.23 -13.68
N GLY A 194 -4.47 -6.95 -14.33
CA GLY A 194 -4.89 -8.26 -13.86
C GLY A 194 -5.08 -9.26 -14.99
N THR A 195 -4.96 -10.53 -14.66
CA THR A 195 -5.26 -11.66 -15.56
C THR A 195 -6.45 -12.43 -15.04
N ALA A 196 -7.22 -13.04 -15.94
CA ALA A 196 -8.19 -14.07 -15.57
C ALA A 196 -7.56 -15.46 -15.69
N LYS A 197 -8.32 -16.48 -15.32
CA LYS A 197 -7.94 -17.89 -15.51
C LYS A 197 -7.50 -18.15 -16.95
N ASP A 198 -6.37 -18.84 -17.10
CA ASP A 198 -5.73 -19.23 -18.36
C ASP A 198 -5.36 -18.05 -19.28
N GLN A 199 -5.12 -16.87 -18.72
CA GLN A 199 -4.71 -15.67 -19.46
C GLN A 199 -3.32 -15.15 -19.05
N PHE A 200 -2.70 -14.44 -19.98
CA PHE A 200 -1.47 -13.68 -19.76
C PHE A 200 -1.76 -12.19 -19.65
N TYR A 201 -0.84 -11.41 -19.08
CA TYR A 201 -0.96 -9.95 -19.04
C TYR A 201 -1.06 -9.36 -20.44
N GLY A 202 -2.04 -8.48 -20.62
CA GLY A 202 -2.21 -7.66 -21.81
C GLY A 202 -2.32 -6.19 -21.44
N LEU A 203 -3.54 -5.66 -21.48
CA LEU A 203 -3.82 -4.24 -21.22
C LEU A 203 -3.56 -3.86 -19.76
N SER A 204 -3.25 -2.58 -19.57
CA SER A 204 -3.23 -1.94 -18.25
C SER A 204 -4.48 -1.10 -18.05
N ALA A 205 -4.92 -0.99 -16.80
CA ALA A 205 -5.79 0.08 -16.34
C ALA A 205 -4.95 1.11 -15.59
N ARG A 206 -5.53 2.30 -15.39
CA ARG A 206 -4.97 3.36 -14.55
C ARG A 206 -6.07 3.94 -13.67
N GLY A 207 -5.72 4.34 -12.46
CA GLY A 207 -6.65 4.90 -11.48
C GLY A 207 -7.33 6.17 -11.99
N LEU A 208 -6.55 7.06 -12.60
CA LEU A 208 -7.05 8.29 -13.19
C LEU A 208 -6.17 8.71 -14.38
N ALA A 209 -6.76 9.47 -15.30
CA ALA A 209 -6.11 10.06 -16.46
C ALA A 209 -6.55 11.52 -16.57
N ILE A 210 -5.60 12.45 -16.66
CA ILE A 210 -5.88 13.88 -16.68
C ILE A 210 -5.16 14.48 -17.89
N ASN A 211 -5.90 15.26 -18.69
CA ASN A 211 -5.35 15.94 -19.88
C ASN A 211 -4.66 15.01 -20.91
N THR A 212 -5.03 13.72 -20.96
CA THR A 212 -4.51 12.80 -21.98
C THR A 212 -4.74 13.35 -23.39
N ALA A 213 -3.67 13.37 -24.20
CA ALA A 213 -3.66 13.87 -25.58
C ALA A 213 -4.06 15.35 -25.75
N ARG A 214 -3.95 16.16 -24.68
CA ARG A 214 -4.09 17.62 -24.75
C ARG A 214 -2.76 18.30 -25.13
N PRO A 215 -2.77 19.43 -25.85
CA PRO A 215 -1.54 20.17 -26.20
C PRO A 215 -0.68 20.60 -25.01
N GLU A 216 -1.30 20.83 -23.85
CA GLU A 216 -0.67 21.30 -22.63
C GLU A 216 0.16 20.21 -21.92
N GLY A 217 -0.01 18.94 -22.31
CA GLY A 217 0.65 17.78 -21.70
C GLY A 217 -0.31 16.93 -20.87
N GLU A 218 0.01 15.65 -20.76
CA GLU A 218 -0.72 14.72 -19.90
C GLU A 218 -0.19 14.80 -18.47
N GLU A 219 -1.10 14.84 -17.50
CA GLU A 219 -0.77 14.67 -16.09
C GLU A 219 -0.96 13.21 -15.70
N PHE A 220 0.03 12.66 -14.99
CA PHE A 220 0.04 11.29 -14.52
C PHE A 220 -0.16 11.26 -13.00
N PRO A 221 -1.35 10.88 -12.50
CA PRO A 221 -1.54 10.64 -11.08
C PRO A 221 -0.83 9.39 -10.57
N TYR A 222 -0.34 9.45 -9.33
CA TYR A 222 0.42 8.40 -8.67
C TYR A 222 -0.40 7.77 -7.55
N PHE A 223 -0.37 6.44 -7.40
CA PHE A 223 -0.70 5.83 -6.12
C PHE A 223 0.52 5.95 -5.19
N THR A 224 0.37 6.61 -4.05
CA THR A 224 1.48 6.88 -3.11
C THR A 224 1.49 5.91 -1.94
N ASP A 225 0.32 5.45 -1.53
CA ASP A 225 0.14 4.58 -0.37
C ASP A 225 -0.93 3.53 -0.67
N PHE A 226 -0.67 2.30 -0.24
CA PHE A 226 -1.62 1.20 -0.30
C PHE A 226 -1.92 0.66 1.09
N TRP A 227 -3.18 0.30 1.32
CA TRP A 227 -3.64 -0.44 2.50
C TRP A 227 -4.30 -1.72 2.02
N ILE A 228 -3.62 -2.84 2.24
CA ILE A 228 -4.05 -4.16 1.80
C ILE A 228 -4.65 -4.87 3.01
N GLU A 229 -5.96 -5.13 2.95
CA GLU A 229 -6.63 -5.87 4.02
C GLU A 229 -6.19 -7.33 3.98
N ARG A 230 -5.77 -7.84 5.14
CA ARG A 230 -5.42 -9.25 5.26
C ARG A 230 -6.69 -10.09 5.00
N PRO A 231 -6.73 -10.89 3.93
CA PRO A 231 -7.91 -11.66 3.58
C PRO A 231 -8.17 -12.72 4.63
N GLU A 232 -9.42 -12.97 4.99
CA GLU A 232 -9.80 -14.08 5.88
C GLU A 232 -9.44 -15.46 5.27
N VAL A 233 -9.43 -16.50 6.10
CA VAL A 233 -9.24 -17.88 5.64
C VAL A 233 -10.34 -18.23 4.64
N GLY A 234 -9.97 -18.79 3.49
CA GLY A 234 -10.91 -19.13 2.42
C GLY A 234 -11.52 -17.94 1.68
N ALA A 235 -11.00 -16.71 1.85
CA ALA A 235 -11.52 -15.56 1.11
C ALA A 235 -11.43 -15.76 -0.41
N GLU A 236 -12.49 -15.35 -1.11
CA GLU A 236 -12.58 -15.37 -2.57
C GLU A 236 -12.20 -14.02 -3.19
N LYS A 237 -11.94 -13.02 -2.36
CA LYS A 237 -11.55 -11.68 -2.78
C LYS A 237 -10.44 -11.11 -1.91
N ILE A 238 -9.66 -10.20 -2.49
CA ILE A 238 -8.74 -9.33 -1.77
C ILE A 238 -9.23 -7.88 -1.86
N VAL A 239 -9.13 -7.15 -0.74
CA VAL A 239 -9.50 -5.73 -0.66
C VAL A 239 -8.23 -4.90 -0.54
N ILE A 240 -8.06 -3.97 -1.48
CA ILE A 240 -6.92 -3.05 -1.55
C ILE A 240 -7.47 -1.64 -1.56
N HIS A 241 -6.97 -0.78 -0.69
CA HIS A 241 -7.22 0.66 -0.76
C HIS A 241 -5.96 1.37 -1.22
N ALA A 242 -6.12 2.49 -1.92
CA ALA A 242 -5.00 3.30 -2.38
C ALA A 242 -5.28 4.80 -2.20
N LEU A 243 -4.25 5.54 -1.81
CA LEU A 243 -4.21 7.00 -1.89
C LEU A 243 -3.60 7.39 -3.23
N LEU A 244 -4.30 8.23 -3.97
CA LEU A 244 -3.84 8.80 -5.23
C LEU A 244 -3.46 10.27 -5.00
N ASP A 245 -2.33 10.69 -5.54
CA ASP A 245 -1.86 12.06 -5.50
C ASP A 245 -1.35 12.52 -6.88
N SER A 246 -1.61 13.79 -7.23
CA SER A 246 -1.27 14.40 -8.52
C SER A 246 -1.37 15.92 -8.47
N PRO A 247 -0.64 16.69 -9.30
CA PRO A 247 -0.71 18.16 -9.28
C PRO A 247 -2.12 18.75 -9.14
N SER A 248 -3.10 18.25 -9.90
CA SER A 248 -4.46 18.81 -9.90
C SER A 248 -5.43 18.18 -8.90
N THR A 249 -5.18 16.96 -8.39
CA THR A 249 -6.15 16.27 -7.52
C THR A 249 -5.53 15.19 -6.63
N THR A 250 -6.22 14.87 -5.52
CA THR A 250 -5.98 13.66 -4.75
C THR A 250 -7.17 12.70 -4.88
N GLY A 251 -6.99 11.45 -4.48
CA GLY A 251 -8.08 10.47 -4.52
C GLY A 251 -7.95 9.37 -3.49
N ALA A 252 -9.09 8.86 -3.04
CA ALA A 252 -9.19 7.65 -2.23
C ALA A 252 -9.84 6.56 -3.09
N PHE A 253 -9.13 5.44 -3.25
CA PHE A 253 -9.57 4.29 -4.03
C PHE A 253 -9.77 3.09 -3.13
N ARG A 254 -10.79 2.29 -3.46
CA ARG A 254 -10.99 0.94 -2.94
C ARG A 254 -11.21 -0.01 -4.09
N PHE A 255 -10.45 -1.10 -4.09
CA PHE A 255 -10.53 -2.20 -5.03
C PHE A 255 -10.98 -3.46 -4.29
N ASP A 256 -12.09 -4.04 -4.72
CA ASP A 256 -12.52 -5.37 -4.31
C ASP A 256 -12.28 -6.33 -5.49
N ILE A 257 -11.22 -7.15 -5.41
CA ILE A 257 -10.75 -7.99 -6.53
C ILE A 257 -11.09 -9.45 -6.30
N ARG A 258 -11.79 -10.08 -7.26
CA ARG A 258 -12.15 -11.51 -7.28
C ARG A 258 -11.51 -12.20 -8.50
N PRO A 259 -10.48 -13.03 -8.33
CA PRO A 259 -9.93 -13.86 -9.41
C PRO A 259 -10.90 -14.98 -9.83
N GLY A 260 -10.82 -15.42 -11.08
CA GLY A 260 -11.63 -16.52 -11.61
C GLY A 260 -11.60 -16.59 -13.14
N ASP A 261 -12.59 -17.27 -13.76
CA ASP A 261 -12.80 -17.30 -15.23
C ASP A 261 -12.81 -15.90 -15.84
N SER A 262 -13.28 -14.93 -15.05
CA SER A 262 -13.00 -13.52 -15.23
C SER A 262 -12.53 -12.95 -13.90
N THR A 263 -11.40 -12.26 -13.91
CA THR A 263 -10.99 -11.45 -12.75
C THR A 263 -11.82 -10.17 -12.70
N VAL A 264 -12.67 -10.05 -11.69
CA VAL A 264 -13.56 -8.90 -11.49
C VAL A 264 -12.96 -7.97 -10.45
N MET A 265 -12.75 -6.71 -10.82
CA MET A 265 -12.33 -5.65 -9.91
C MET A 265 -13.46 -4.63 -9.80
N ASP A 266 -14.11 -4.57 -8.63
CA ASP A 266 -15.02 -3.47 -8.31
C ASP A 266 -14.18 -2.32 -7.75
N VAL A 267 -14.31 -1.13 -8.36
CA VAL A 267 -13.52 0.05 -7.99
C VAL A 267 -14.43 1.16 -7.53
N GLU A 268 -14.23 1.62 -6.30
CA GLU A 268 -14.79 2.86 -5.78
C GLU A 268 -13.70 3.92 -5.72
N ALA A 269 -13.96 5.09 -6.30
CA ALA A 269 -13.03 6.21 -6.28
C ALA A 269 -13.75 7.47 -5.76
N SER A 270 -13.07 8.23 -4.90
CA SER A 270 -13.49 9.56 -4.47
C SER A 270 -12.34 10.51 -4.71
N LEU A 271 -12.54 11.50 -5.58
CA LEU A 271 -11.53 12.48 -5.97
C LEU A 271 -11.76 13.81 -5.26
N PHE A 272 -10.68 14.47 -4.88
CA PHE A 272 -10.66 15.77 -4.23
C PHE A 272 -9.74 16.69 -5.05
N PRO A 273 -10.31 17.57 -5.89
CA PRO A 273 -9.52 18.47 -6.70
C PRO A 273 -8.77 19.50 -5.84
N ARG A 274 -7.51 19.79 -6.19
CA ARG A 274 -6.73 20.92 -5.67
C ARG A 274 -7.09 22.22 -6.39
N GLU A 275 -7.47 22.08 -7.65
CA GLU A 275 -7.87 23.16 -8.54
C GLU A 275 -9.13 22.78 -9.33
N GLU A 276 -9.68 23.71 -10.09
CA GLU A 276 -10.85 23.46 -10.92
C GLU A 276 -10.50 22.52 -12.08
N MET A 277 -11.11 21.32 -12.09
CA MET A 277 -10.94 20.35 -13.18
C MET A 277 -11.95 20.66 -14.30
N THR A 278 -11.46 20.83 -15.54
CA THR A 278 -12.27 21.14 -16.73
C THR A 278 -12.29 20.02 -17.76
#